data_AF-A0A7X6TZS8-F1
#
_entry.id   AF-A0A7X6TZS8-F1
#
_cell.length_a   1.000
_cell.length_b   1.000
_cell.length_c   1.000
_cell.angle_alpha   90.00
_cell.angle_beta   90.00
_cell.angle_gamma   90.00
#
_symmetry.space_group_name_H-M   'P 1'
#
loop_
_entity.id
_entity.type
_entity.pdbx_description
1 polymer ?
#
loop_
_entity_poly.entity_id
_entity_poly.type
_entity_poly.pdbx_seq_one_letter_code
_entity_poly.pdbx_strand_id
1 'polypeptide(L)'
;MPSEREPSKTATAPTQSPVKPAGVTLTLDETLVLEVKASGQLDRYRDIRIAAATPEVRPGHVAANEEQILALIREATQAGADVLLFSDLALTGKTAGDLFLQRTLQDACLESLARITQATAGSHLLVLLSLPLRLEERLLKATAILYHGEIVGMTPAS
;
A
#
# COMPACT_ATOMS: atom_id res chain seq x y z
N MET A 1 -32.33 -23.57 52.27
CA MET A 1 -32.35 -22.44 51.32
C MET A 1 -30.91 -21.99 51.10
N PRO A 2 -30.55 -21.63 49.86
CA PRO A 2 -29.45 -22.18 49.06
C PRO A 2 -28.11 -21.41 49.26
N SER A 3 -26.95 -21.89 48.83
CA SER A 3 -26.44 -21.65 47.48
C SER A 3 -25.09 -22.34 47.31
N GLU A 4 -25.02 -23.29 46.38
CA GLU A 4 -23.79 -23.64 45.66
C GLU A 4 -23.24 -22.37 44.98
N ARG A 5 -21.91 -22.18 45.01
CA ARG A 5 -21.20 -21.41 43.98
C ARG A 5 -19.88 -22.11 43.66
N GLU A 6 -19.80 -22.50 42.39
CA GLU A 6 -18.69 -23.16 41.70
C GLU A 6 -17.38 -22.35 41.78
N PRO A 7 -16.21 -23.01 41.67
CA PRO A 7 -14.94 -22.32 41.51
C PRO A 7 -14.84 -21.66 40.13
N SER A 8 -14.57 -20.36 40.13
CA SER A 8 -14.31 -19.53 38.95
C SER A 8 -13.09 -20.07 38.17
N LYS A 9 -13.35 -20.62 36.98
CA LYS A 9 -12.32 -20.92 35.98
C LYS A 9 -11.66 -19.61 35.55
N THR A 10 -10.40 -19.43 35.95
CA THR A 10 -9.53 -18.41 35.35
C THR A 10 -9.22 -18.87 33.94
N ALA A 11 -9.90 -18.30 32.95
CA ALA A 11 -9.61 -18.52 31.54
C ALA A 11 -8.32 -17.78 31.19
N THR A 12 -7.22 -18.53 31.09
CA THR A 12 -5.97 -18.09 30.50
C THR A 12 -6.26 -17.60 29.08
N ALA A 13 -6.03 -16.30 28.83
CA ALA A 13 -6.15 -15.71 27.51
C ALA A 13 -5.19 -16.45 26.54
N PRO A 14 -5.66 -16.89 25.36
CA PRO A 14 -4.77 -17.49 24.38
C PRO A 14 -3.81 -16.43 23.87
N THR A 15 -2.53 -16.57 24.23
CA THR A 15 -1.40 -15.88 23.62
C THR A 15 -1.38 -16.22 22.13
N GLN A 16 -2.01 -15.38 21.30
CA GLN A 16 -1.91 -15.53 19.85
C GLN A 16 -0.55 -15.01 19.41
N SER A 17 0.30 -15.95 18.99
CA SER A 17 1.57 -15.68 18.32
C SER A 17 1.38 -14.74 17.13
N PRO A 18 2.34 -13.85 16.84
CA PRO A 18 2.23 -12.90 15.74
C PRO A 18 2.09 -13.64 14.41
N VAL A 19 1.04 -13.29 13.67
CA VAL A 19 0.84 -13.75 12.29
C VAL A 19 2.06 -13.31 11.49
N LYS A 20 2.79 -14.28 10.92
CA LYS A 20 3.96 -14.01 10.07
C LYS A 20 3.47 -13.20 8.85
N PRO A 21 4.15 -12.10 8.45
CA PRO A 21 3.71 -11.31 7.31
C PRO A 21 3.65 -12.21 6.06
N ALA A 22 2.50 -12.17 5.39
CA ALA A 22 2.26 -12.91 4.17
C ALA A 22 3.26 -12.47 3.09
N GLY A 23 3.92 -13.43 2.43
CA GLY A 23 4.78 -13.12 1.29
C GLY A 23 3.93 -12.75 0.09
N VAL A 24 4.15 -11.55 -0.46
CA VAL A 24 3.49 -11.08 -1.69
C VAL A 24 4.41 -11.41 -2.87
N THR A 25 3.95 -12.27 -3.77
CA THR A 25 4.64 -12.57 -5.04
C THR A 25 3.83 -11.93 -6.17
N LEU A 26 4.44 -11.02 -6.94
CA LEU A 26 3.80 -10.39 -8.10
C LEU A 26 4.40 -10.96 -9.40
N THR A 27 3.55 -11.48 -10.28
CA THR A 27 3.91 -11.94 -11.64
C THR A 27 3.37 -10.96 -12.68
N LEU A 28 4.20 -10.52 -13.61
CA LEU A 28 3.85 -9.54 -14.66
C LEU A 28 3.28 -10.24 -15.90
N ASP A 29 1.96 -10.14 -16.11
CA ASP A 29 1.26 -10.41 -17.38
C ASP A 29 -0.14 -9.72 -17.36
N GLU A 30 -0.19 -8.40 -17.58
CA GLU A 30 -1.40 -7.52 -17.56
C GLU A 30 -2.34 -7.63 -16.32
N THR A 31 -1.98 -8.49 -15.36
CA THR A 31 -2.79 -8.93 -14.23
C THR A 31 -1.94 -8.78 -12.98
N LEU A 32 -2.43 -8.01 -12.01
CA LEU A 32 -1.83 -7.97 -10.68
C LEU A 32 -2.29 -9.21 -9.91
N VAL A 33 -1.43 -10.21 -9.77
CA VAL A 33 -1.71 -11.40 -8.96
C VAL A 33 -1.22 -11.16 -7.53
N LEU A 34 -2.15 -11.00 -6.58
CA LEU A 34 -1.86 -10.91 -5.15
C LEU A 34 -1.95 -12.31 -4.54
N GLU A 35 -0.81 -12.99 -4.35
CA GLU A 35 -0.80 -14.28 -3.66
C GLU A 35 -0.81 -14.06 -2.13
N VAL A 36 -1.96 -14.24 -1.49
CA VAL A 36 -2.09 -14.09 -0.03
C VAL A 36 -1.79 -15.43 0.65
N LYS A 37 -0.58 -15.57 1.21
CA LYS A 37 -0.21 -16.72 2.06
C LYS A 37 -0.47 -16.41 3.53
N ALA A 38 -1.62 -16.83 4.03
CA ALA A 38 -1.90 -16.78 5.47
C ALA A 38 -1.42 -18.06 6.17
N SER A 39 -0.80 -17.90 7.34
CA SER A 39 -0.60 -19.00 8.29
C SER A 39 -1.57 -18.80 9.45
N GLY A 40 -2.55 -19.70 9.61
CA GLY A 40 -3.56 -19.63 10.67
C GLY A 40 -5.00 -19.79 10.17
N GLN A 41 -5.95 -19.59 11.08
CA GLN A 41 -7.38 -19.73 10.81
C GLN A 41 -7.88 -18.50 10.03
N LEU A 42 -8.21 -18.71 8.76
CA LEU A 42 -8.64 -17.67 7.81
C LEU A 42 -10.11 -17.23 7.99
N ASP A 43 -10.81 -17.72 9.01
CA ASP A 43 -12.25 -17.48 9.24
C ASP A 43 -12.63 -15.99 9.32
N ARG A 44 -11.64 -15.11 9.57
CA ARG A 44 -11.79 -13.64 9.62
C ARG A 44 -11.60 -12.94 8.26
N TYR A 45 -10.96 -13.56 7.28
CA TYR A 45 -10.69 -12.99 5.95
C TYR A 45 -11.59 -13.61 4.88
N ARG A 46 -12.92 -13.42 5.01
CA ARG A 46 -13.89 -13.96 4.04
C ARG A 46 -13.81 -13.25 2.68
N ASP A 47 -13.60 -11.93 2.70
CA ASP A 47 -13.61 -11.08 1.51
C ASP A 47 -12.41 -10.11 1.55
N ILE A 48 -11.89 -9.72 0.38
CA ILE A 48 -10.88 -8.67 0.21
C ILE A 48 -11.52 -7.51 -0.55
N ARG A 49 -11.45 -6.30 0.00
CA ARG A 49 -11.99 -5.09 -0.62
C ARG A 49 -10.87 -4.35 -1.34
N ILE A 50 -11.02 -4.21 -2.66
CA ILE A 50 -10.06 -3.55 -3.52
C ILE A 50 -10.67 -2.24 -4.01
N ALA A 51 -9.95 -1.14 -3.81
CA ALA A 51 -10.24 0.17 -4.36
C ALA A 51 -9.28 0.49 -5.51
N ALA A 52 -9.79 1.10 -6.57
CA ALA A 52 -9.00 1.66 -7.65
C ALA A 52 -9.29 3.16 -7.72
N ALA A 53 -8.24 3.98 -7.73
CA ALA A 53 -8.36 5.43 -7.67
C ALA A 53 -7.54 6.13 -8.76
N THR A 54 -8.15 7.16 -9.35
CA THR A 54 -7.53 8.01 -10.36
C THR A 54 -7.53 9.44 -9.84
N PRO A 55 -6.40 9.94 -9.30
CA PRO A 55 -6.30 11.32 -8.87
C PRO A 55 -6.41 12.29 -10.05
N GLU A 56 -6.77 13.53 -9.78
CA GLU A 56 -6.58 14.62 -10.74
C GLU A 56 -5.08 14.94 -10.80
N VAL A 57 -4.41 14.47 -11.85
CA VAL A 57 -2.95 14.55 -11.97
C VAL A 57 -2.53 15.77 -12.79
N ARG A 58 -1.56 16.52 -12.25
CA ARG A 58 -0.87 17.62 -12.93
C ARG A 58 0.53 17.14 -13.37
N PRO A 59 0.84 17.12 -14.68
CA PRO A 59 2.12 16.64 -15.18
C PRO A 59 3.31 17.37 -14.54
N GLY A 60 4.24 16.61 -13.97
CA GLY A 60 5.46 17.11 -13.33
C GLY A 60 5.27 17.75 -11.95
N HIS A 61 4.03 17.98 -11.49
CA HIS A 61 3.76 18.73 -10.26
C HIS A 61 3.56 17.82 -9.05
N VAL A 62 4.64 17.14 -8.64
CA VAL A 62 4.64 16.09 -7.61
C VAL A 62 3.90 16.48 -6.33
N ALA A 63 4.14 17.67 -5.78
CA ALA A 63 3.50 18.11 -4.53
C ALA A 63 1.97 18.20 -4.63
N ALA A 64 1.43 18.62 -5.79
CA ALA A 64 -0.02 18.70 -5.97
C ALA A 64 -0.63 17.30 -6.15
N ASN A 65 0.09 16.41 -6.84
CA ASN A 65 -0.34 15.03 -7.03
C ASN A 65 -0.29 14.24 -5.71
N GLU A 66 0.71 14.51 -4.86
CA GLU A 66 0.83 13.96 -3.50
C GLU A 66 -0.42 14.26 -2.68
N GLU A 67 -0.88 15.51 -2.67
CA GLU A 67 -2.08 15.91 -1.92
C GLU A 67 -3.33 15.12 -2.35
N GLN A 68 -3.50 14.90 -3.67
CA GLN A 68 -4.58 14.10 -4.23
C GLN A 68 -4.47 12.62 -3.82
N ILE A 69 -3.27 12.05 -3.90
CA ILE A 69 -2.99 10.67 -3.47
C ILE A 69 -3.31 10.49 -1.98
N LEU A 70 -2.86 11.42 -1.13
CA LEU A 70 -3.11 11.39 0.31
C LEU A 70 -4.62 11.49 0.63
N ALA A 71 -5.37 12.30 -0.12
CA ALA A 71 -6.82 12.37 0.03
C ALA A 71 -7.50 11.03 -0.28
N LEU A 72 -7.12 10.39 -1.38
CA LEU A 72 -7.66 9.10 -1.80
C LEU A 72 -7.26 7.96 -0.86
N ILE A 73 -6.06 7.99 -0.28
CA ILE A 73 -5.66 7.05 0.78
C ILE A 73 -6.58 7.16 1.99
N ARG A 74 -6.89 8.40 2.44
CA ARG A 74 -7.81 8.62 3.56
C ARG A 74 -9.21 8.12 3.25
N GLU A 75 -9.72 8.41 2.05
CA GLU A 75 -11.04 7.96 1.61
C GLU A 75 -11.14 6.43 1.54
N ALA A 76 -10.15 5.77 0.93
CA ALA A 76 -10.10 4.31 0.84
C ALA A 76 -10.00 3.65 2.22
N THR A 77 -9.22 4.24 3.14
CA THR A 77 -9.12 3.78 4.53
C THR A 77 -10.47 3.89 5.24
N GLN A 78 -11.19 5.01 5.07
CA GLN A 78 -12.52 5.23 5.66
C GLN A 78 -13.58 4.29 5.07
N ALA A 79 -13.49 3.98 3.77
CA ALA A 79 -14.35 3.00 3.11
C ALA A 79 -14.04 1.55 3.54
N GLY A 80 -12.96 1.33 4.30
CA GLY A 80 -12.52 0.01 4.74
C GLY A 80 -12.01 -0.85 3.59
N ALA A 81 -11.30 -0.25 2.64
CA ALA A 81 -10.56 -1.00 1.62
C ALA A 81 -9.32 -1.68 2.25
N ASP A 82 -9.00 -2.87 1.76
CA ASP A 82 -7.79 -3.61 2.13
C ASP A 82 -6.64 -3.29 1.17
N VAL A 83 -6.95 -3.02 -0.10
CA VAL A 83 -5.99 -2.69 -1.16
C VAL A 83 -6.42 -1.44 -1.91
N LEU A 84 -5.50 -0.52 -2.16
CA LEU A 84 -5.69 0.65 -3.01
C LEU A 84 -4.69 0.67 -4.16
N LEU A 85 -5.21 0.72 -5.38
CA LEU A 85 -4.44 0.80 -6.62
C LEU A 85 -4.61 2.18 -7.24
N PHE A 86 -3.50 2.80 -7.64
CA PHE A 86 -3.51 4.06 -8.38
C PHE A 86 -3.34 3.87 -9.89
N SER A 87 -3.78 4.87 -10.65
CA SER A 87 -3.47 4.98 -12.08
C SER A 87 -1.95 5.06 -12.35
N ASP A 88 -1.57 4.72 -13.58
CA ASP A 88 -0.17 4.66 -14.02
C ASP A 88 0.55 6.02 -13.89
N LEU A 89 1.69 6.02 -13.21
CA LEU A 89 2.50 7.20 -12.88
C LEU A 89 1.71 8.33 -12.22
N ALA A 90 0.76 8.00 -11.34
CA ALA A 90 -0.11 8.97 -10.66
C ALA A 90 0.67 10.07 -9.91
N LEU A 91 1.86 9.78 -9.39
CA LEU A 91 2.67 10.76 -8.66
C LEU A 91 3.24 11.87 -9.55
N THR A 92 3.51 11.57 -10.82
CA THR A 92 4.15 12.50 -11.77
C THR A 92 3.26 12.91 -12.93
N GLY A 93 2.24 12.13 -13.23
CA GLY A 93 1.52 12.18 -14.50
C GLY A 93 2.29 11.48 -15.61
N LYS A 94 1.63 10.52 -16.26
CA LYS A 94 2.20 9.75 -17.38
C LYS A 94 2.66 10.62 -18.56
N THR A 95 2.09 11.82 -18.70
CA THR A 95 2.38 12.77 -19.78
C THR A 95 3.48 13.77 -19.44
N ALA A 96 4.22 13.60 -18.33
CA ALA A 96 5.31 14.51 -17.96
C ALA A 96 6.51 14.49 -18.93
N GLY A 97 6.61 13.47 -19.80
CA GLY A 97 7.56 13.44 -20.91
C GLY A 97 9.02 13.57 -20.45
N ASP A 98 9.77 14.49 -21.06
CA ASP A 98 11.20 14.68 -20.80
C ASP A 98 11.52 15.08 -19.36
N LEU A 99 10.52 15.53 -18.58
CA LEU A 99 10.71 15.81 -17.15
C LEU A 99 11.15 14.58 -16.37
N PHE A 100 10.85 13.36 -16.84
CA PHE A 100 11.34 12.14 -16.20
C PHE A 100 12.87 12.04 -16.17
N LEU A 101 13.56 12.71 -17.09
CA LEU A 101 15.02 12.74 -17.16
C LEU A 101 15.65 13.73 -16.17
N GLN A 102 14.84 14.59 -15.55
CA GLN A 102 15.31 15.61 -14.63
C GLN A 102 15.47 15.04 -13.21
N ARG A 103 16.68 15.19 -12.63
CA ARG A 103 16.96 14.78 -11.25
C ARG A 103 16.02 15.42 -10.24
N THR A 104 15.68 16.69 -10.44
CA THR A 104 14.74 17.42 -9.58
C THR A 104 13.37 16.73 -9.48
N LEU A 105 12.85 16.19 -10.59
CA LEU A 105 11.59 15.45 -10.56
C LEU A 105 11.76 14.12 -9.79
N GLN A 106 12.86 13.41 -10.04
CA GLN A 106 13.15 12.12 -9.42
C GLN A 106 13.29 12.26 -7.90
N ASP A 107 14.05 13.26 -7.44
CA ASP A 107 14.26 13.53 -6.01
C ASP A 107 12.93 13.91 -5.34
N ALA A 108 12.13 14.76 -5.98
CA ALA A 108 10.79 15.11 -5.50
C ALA A 108 9.88 13.87 -5.38
N CYS A 109 9.96 12.92 -6.31
CA CYS A 109 9.19 11.67 -6.23
C CYS A 109 9.60 10.82 -5.03
N LEU A 110 10.89 10.70 -4.73
CA LEU A 110 11.38 9.91 -3.59
C LEU A 110 10.97 10.54 -2.26
N GLU A 111 11.10 11.86 -2.13
CA GLU A 111 10.64 12.59 -0.94
C GLU A 111 9.13 12.46 -0.74
N SER A 112 8.37 12.60 -1.81
CA SER A 112 6.92 12.46 -1.79
C SER A 112 6.49 11.03 -1.45
N LEU A 113 7.17 10.03 -2.03
CA LEU A 113 6.93 8.63 -1.70
C LEU A 113 7.14 8.36 -0.20
N ALA A 114 8.18 8.94 0.41
CA ALA A 114 8.41 8.80 1.85
C ALA A 114 7.25 9.40 2.68
N ARG A 115 6.74 10.57 2.29
CA ARG A 115 5.57 11.19 2.95
C ARG A 115 4.29 10.38 2.79
N ILE A 116 4.03 9.89 1.58
CA ILE A 116 2.89 9.01 1.28
C ILE A 116 2.99 7.71 2.07
N THR A 117 4.19 7.12 2.17
CA THR A 117 4.45 5.92 2.97
C THR A 117 4.07 6.16 4.42
N GLN A 118 4.53 7.26 5.03
CA GLN A 118 4.17 7.61 6.41
C GLN A 118 2.67 7.79 6.62
N ALA A 119 1.94 8.29 5.62
CA ALA A 119 0.49 8.44 5.70
C ALA A 119 -0.27 7.11 5.77
N THR A 120 0.38 5.98 5.41
CA THR A 120 -0.19 4.64 5.58
C THR A 120 0.01 4.07 6.99
N ALA A 121 0.77 4.75 7.86
CA ALA A 121 1.03 4.28 9.22
C ALA A 121 -0.25 4.16 10.05
N GLY A 122 -0.39 3.04 10.77
CA GLY A 122 -1.59 2.75 11.57
C GLY A 122 -2.82 2.36 10.75
N SER A 123 -2.72 2.29 9.42
CA SER A 123 -3.74 1.70 8.55
C SER A 123 -3.37 0.27 8.16
N HIS A 124 -4.40 -0.55 7.89
CA HIS A 124 -4.23 -1.87 7.28
C HIS A 124 -4.36 -1.81 5.74
N LEU A 125 -4.29 -0.62 5.14
CA LEU A 125 -4.43 -0.43 3.71
C LEU A 125 -3.10 -0.73 3.01
N LEU A 126 -3.11 -1.68 2.08
CA LEU A 126 -2.00 -1.93 1.16
C LEU A 126 -2.13 -0.98 -0.04
N VAL A 127 -1.15 -0.11 -0.25
CA VAL A 127 -1.18 0.89 -1.33
C VAL A 127 -0.17 0.53 -2.42
N LEU A 128 -0.60 0.50 -3.68
CA LEU A 128 0.29 0.37 -4.83
C LEU A 128 0.34 1.68 -5.59
N LEU A 129 1.52 2.30 -5.60
CA LEU A 129 1.75 3.58 -6.25
C LEU A 129 2.93 3.48 -7.20
N SER A 130 2.72 3.90 -8.45
CA SER A 130 3.77 3.92 -9.46
C SER A 130 4.47 5.28 -9.56
N LEU A 131 5.78 5.23 -9.80
CA LEU A 131 6.66 6.39 -9.91
C LEU A 131 7.83 6.12 -10.87
N PRO A 132 8.45 7.16 -11.44
CA PRO A 132 9.75 7.01 -12.08
C PRO A 132 10.82 6.77 -11.02
N LEU A 133 11.68 5.77 -11.25
CA LEU A 133 12.80 5.43 -10.39
C LEU A 133 14.07 5.34 -11.24
N ARG A 134 15.11 6.08 -10.83
CA ARG A 134 16.43 5.97 -11.44
C ARG A 134 17.25 4.93 -10.68
N LEU A 135 17.58 3.84 -11.36
CA LEU A 135 18.48 2.80 -10.86
C LEU A 135 19.75 2.83 -11.71
N GLU A 136 20.86 3.27 -11.11
CA GLU A 136 22.12 3.52 -11.81
C GLU A 136 21.94 4.48 -13.01
N GLU A 137 22.24 4.01 -14.22
CA GLU A 137 22.11 4.75 -15.48
C GLU A 137 20.78 4.48 -16.20
N ARG A 138 19.85 3.75 -15.57
CA ARG A 138 18.55 3.42 -16.16
C ARG A 138 17.42 4.11 -15.41
N LEU A 139 16.57 4.79 -16.18
CA LEU A 139 15.28 5.26 -15.72
C LEU A 139 14.26 4.15 -15.96
N LEU A 140 13.65 3.68 -14.88
CA LEU A 140 12.62 2.65 -14.89
C LEU A 140 11.32 3.23 -14.35
N LYS A 141 10.19 2.68 -14.78
CA LYS A 141 8.96 2.82 -14.01
C LYS A 141 8.97 1.75 -12.92
N ALA A 142 8.65 2.13 -11.70
CA ALA A 142 8.51 1.20 -10.58
C ALA A 142 7.15 1.38 -9.91
N THR A 143 6.64 0.30 -9.32
CA THR A 143 5.48 0.31 -8.44
C THR A 143 5.96 0.02 -7.02
N ALA A 144 5.81 1.00 -6.15
CA ALA A 144 6.05 0.86 -4.73
C ALA A 144 4.80 0.27 -4.05
N ILE A 145 5.04 -0.68 -3.14
CA ILE A 145 4.02 -1.33 -2.32
C ILE A 145 4.20 -0.81 -0.89
N LEU A 146 3.21 -0.08 -0.41
CA LEU A 146 3.24 0.59 0.88
C LEU A 146 2.29 -0.09 1.85
N TYR A 147 2.74 -0.32 3.06
CA TYR A 147 1.91 -0.91 4.11
C TYR A 147 2.40 -0.46 5.48
N HIS A 148 1.46 0.03 6.30
CA HIS A 148 1.70 0.34 7.71
C HIS A 148 2.92 1.25 7.97
N GLY A 149 3.15 2.25 7.13
CA GLY A 149 4.27 3.19 7.29
C GLY A 149 5.59 2.70 6.68
N GLU A 150 5.58 1.59 5.95
CA GLU A 150 6.78 1.01 5.34
C GLU A 150 6.60 0.74 3.84
N ILE A 151 7.72 0.78 3.10
CA ILE A 151 7.78 0.25 1.73
C ILE A 151 8.10 -1.24 1.84
N VAL A 152 7.08 -2.09 1.71
CA VAL A 152 7.22 -3.55 1.87
C VAL A 152 7.67 -4.26 0.60
N GLY A 153 7.65 -3.55 -0.54
CA GLY A 153 8.14 -4.07 -1.80
C GLY A 153 8.20 -3.00 -2.88
N MET A 154 8.97 -3.28 -3.92
CA MET A 154 9.03 -2.44 -5.11
C MET A 154 9.25 -3.32 -6.33
N THR A 155 8.44 -3.12 -7.36
CA THR A 155 8.54 -3.91 -8.60
C THR A 155 8.83 -2.99 -9.79
N PRO A 156 9.84 -3.29 -10.61
CA PRO A 156 10.01 -2.59 -11.88
C PRO A 156 8.86 -2.99 -12.82
N ALA A 157 8.35 -2.01 -13.56
CA ALA A 157 7.47 -2.26 -14.68
C ALA A 157 8.31 -2.41 -15.95
N SER A 158 8.03 -3.48 -16.69
CA SER A 158 8.62 -3.81 -17.99
C SER A 158 8.22 -2.83 -19.09
#